data_AF-K9UCF6-F1
#
_entry.id   AF-K9UCF6-F1
#
_cell.length_a   1.000
_cell.length_b   1.000
_cell.length_c   1.000
_cell.angle_alpha   90.00
_cell.angle_beta   90.00
_cell.angle_gamma   90.00
#
_symmetry.space_group_name_H-M   'P 1'
#
loop_
_entity.id
_entity.type
_entity.pdbx_description
1 polymer ?
#
loop_
_entity_poly.entity_id
_entity_poly.type
_entity_poly.pdbx_seq_one_letter_code
_entity_poly.pdbx_strand_id
1 'polypeptide(L)'
;MGLAQSNLDGANLSGVDLSGANLSENSLCETNLTNAKLIDAFFDGCTRMLGCNLTEADFTGVNLDGVWMERNIYYNTIMPNSTIKTGKD
;
A
#
# COMPACT_ATOMS: atom_id res chain seq x y z
N MET A 1 -9.87 -1.28 -12.48
CA MET A 1 -10.95 -1.58 -11.50
C MET A 1 -10.79 -0.55 -10.39
N GLY A 2 -11.81 0.26 -10.10
CA GLY A 2 -11.71 1.34 -9.11
C GLY A 2 -12.09 0.83 -7.72
N LEU A 3 -11.20 1.00 -6.74
CA LEU A 3 -11.46 0.72 -5.33
C LEU A 3 -11.56 2.02 -4.50
N ALA A 4 -11.52 3.18 -5.15
CA ALA A 4 -11.50 4.48 -4.48
C ALA A 4 -12.71 4.67 -3.53
N GLN A 5 -12.51 5.44 -2.47
CA GLN A 5 -13.53 5.79 -1.48
C GLN A 5 -14.18 4.59 -0.75
N SER A 6 -13.44 3.49 -0.63
CA SER A 6 -13.80 2.28 0.11
C SER A 6 -13.12 2.22 1.47
N ASN A 7 -13.80 1.59 2.44
CA ASN A 7 -13.16 1.15 3.67
C ASN A 7 -12.60 -0.26 3.46
N LEU A 8 -11.28 -0.38 3.49
CA LEU A 8 -10.54 -1.63 3.36
C LEU A 8 -9.84 -2.02 4.68
N ASP A 9 -10.22 -1.39 5.79
CA ASP A 9 -9.59 -1.63 7.09
C ASP A 9 -9.67 -3.12 7.47
N GLY A 10 -8.53 -3.68 7.88
CA GLY A 10 -8.38 -5.08 8.24
C GLY A 10 -8.57 -6.09 7.09
N ALA A 11 -8.72 -5.62 5.85
CA ALA A 11 -8.91 -6.52 4.71
C ALA A 11 -7.66 -7.39 4.47
N ASN A 12 -7.88 -8.61 3.98
CA ASN A 12 -6.80 -9.46 3.51
C ASN A 12 -6.66 -9.32 1.99
N LEU A 13 -5.66 -8.54 1.57
CA LEU A 13 -5.29 -8.31 0.17
C LEU A 13 -3.93 -8.97 -0.15
N SER A 14 -3.53 -9.99 0.61
CA SER A 14 -2.26 -10.67 0.39
C SER A 14 -2.21 -11.33 -1.00
N GLY A 15 -1.10 -11.13 -1.71
CA GLY A 15 -0.86 -11.65 -3.05
C GLY A 15 -1.73 -11.05 -4.16
N VAL A 16 -2.57 -10.05 -3.86
CA VAL A 16 -3.45 -9.43 -4.86
C VAL A 16 -2.63 -8.56 -5.81
N ASP A 17 -2.95 -8.62 -7.09
CA ASP A 17 -2.44 -7.70 -8.10
C ASP A 17 -3.36 -6.46 -8.16
N LEU A 18 -2.86 -5.36 -7.62
CA LEU A 18 -3.49 -4.03 -7.61
C LEU A 18 -2.74 -3.08 -8.55
N SER A 19 -1.96 -3.59 -9.51
CA SER A 19 -1.20 -2.75 -10.43
C SER A 19 -2.13 -1.82 -11.22
N GLY A 20 -1.84 -0.52 -11.21
CA GLY A 20 -2.69 0.51 -11.83
C GLY A 20 -4.07 0.70 -11.18
N ALA A 21 -4.32 0.12 -10.00
CA ALA A 21 -5.58 0.32 -9.28
C ALA A 21 -5.67 1.76 -8.74
N ASN A 22 -6.87 2.32 -8.72
CA ASN A 22 -7.13 3.57 -8.02
C ASN A 22 -7.53 3.25 -6.57
N LEU A 23 -6.64 3.57 -5.63
CA LEU A 23 -6.78 3.41 -4.18
C LEU A 23 -6.94 4.77 -3.47
N SER A 24 -7.22 5.83 -4.22
CA SER A 24 -7.36 7.17 -3.69
C SER A 24 -8.49 7.28 -2.67
N GLU A 25 -8.29 8.10 -1.66
CA GLU A 25 -9.23 8.38 -0.56
C GLU A 25 -9.67 7.14 0.26
N ASN A 26 -8.92 6.03 0.18
CA ASN A 26 -9.23 4.82 0.95
C ASN A 26 -8.66 4.86 2.37
N SER A 27 -9.35 4.15 3.27
CA SER A 27 -8.75 3.70 4.53
C SER A 27 -8.28 2.26 4.36
N LEU A 28 -6.98 2.04 4.56
CA LEU A 28 -6.31 0.74 4.49
C LEU A 28 -5.76 0.34 5.88
N CYS A 29 -6.31 0.86 6.98
CA CYS A 29 -5.76 0.63 8.31
C CYS A 29 -5.75 -0.86 8.65
N GLU A 30 -4.63 -1.37 9.16
CA GLU A 30 -4.46 -2.78 9.55
C GLU A 30 -4.66 -3.80 8.40
N THR A 31 -4.59 -3.35 7.14
CA THR A 31 -4.72 -4.23 5.96
C THR A 31 -3.51 -5.14 5.81
N ASN A 32 -3.75 -6.40 5.46
CA ASN A 32 -2.69 -7.32 5.04
C ASN A 32 -2.44 -7.20 3.53
N LEU A 33 -1.33 -6.58 3.13
CA LEU A 33 -0.85 -6.42 1.76
C LEU A 33 0.40 -7.27 1.50
N THR A 34 0.61 -8.32 2.28
CA THR A 34 1.79 -9.20 2.11
C THR A 34 1.83 -9.75 0.68
N ASN A 35 2.96 -9.66 -0.02
CA ASN A 35 3.12 -10.07 -1.42
C ASN A 35 2.20 -9.35 -2.44
N ALA A 36 1.53 -8.26 -2.08
CA ALA A 36 0.68 -7.53 -3.02
C ALA A 36 1.51 -6.74 -4.05
N LYS A 37 1.01 -6.66 -5.28
CA LYS A 37 1.59 -5.80 -6.33
C LYS A 37 0.80 -4.51 -6.41
N LEU A 38 1.43 -3.38 -6.13
CA LEU A 38 0.84 -2.04 -6.23
C LEU A 38 1.55 -1.21 -7.29
N ILE A 39 2.14 -1.85 -8.29
CA ILE A 39 2.94 -1.18 -9.33
C ILE A 39 2.08 -0.15 -10.06
N ASP A 40 2.54 1.09 -10.12
CA ASP A 40 1.83 2.22 -10.72
C ASP A 40 0.40 2.45 -10.17
N ALA A 41 0.09 1.96 -8.96
CA ALA A 41 -1.18 2.23 -8.32
C ALA A 41 -1.31 3.72 -7.93
N PHE A 42 -2.54 4.23 -8.00
CA PHE A 42 -2.84 5.64 -7.70
C PHE A 42 -3.29 5.80 -6.25
N PHE A 43 -2.53 6.60 -5.51
CA PHE A 43 -2.85 7.07 -4.17
C PHE A 43 -2.95 8.59 -4.22
N ASP A 44 -4.16 9.11 -4.35
CA ASP A 44 -4.44 10.55 -4.23
C ASP A 44 -5.51 10.77 -3.14
N GLY A 45 -5.70 12.01 -2.73
CA GLY A 45 -6.48 12.34 -1.54
C GLY A 45 -5.88 11.72 -0.27
N CYS A 46 -6.46 12.00 0.88
CA CYS A 46 -5.93 11.61 2.19
C CYS A 46 -5.98 10.09 2.46
N THR A 47 -5.28 9.28 1.67
CA THR A 47 -5.22 7.83 1.79
C THR A 47 -4.42 7.44 3.02
N ARG A 48 -4.97 6.53 3.83
CA ARG A 48 -4.42 6.15 5.14
C ARG A 48 -3.96 4.72 5.13
N MET A 49 -2.66 4.51 5.30
CA MET A 49 -2.03 3.20 5.45
C MET A 49 -1.37 3.13 6.83
N LEU A 50 -2.17 2.80 7.84
CA LEU A 50 -1.74 2.76 9.23
C LEU A 50 -1.73 1.31 9.72
N GLY A 51 -0.61 0.83 10.26
CA GLY A 51 -0.54 -0.54 10.81
C GLY A 51 -0.65 -1.66 9.76
N CYS A 52 -0.46 -1.36 8.48
CA CYS A 52 -0.49 -2.34 7.39
C CYS A 52 0.69 -3.31 7.47
N ASN A 53 0.46 -4.55 7.02
CA ASN A 53 1.56 -5.44 6.69
C ASN A 53 1.89 -5.34 5.20
N LEU A 54 3.06 -4.76 4.87
CA LEU A 54 3.55 -4.53 3.51
C LEU A 54 4.70 -5.48 3.15
N THR A 55 4.90 -6.55 3.92
CA THR A 55 5.96 -7.52 3.67
C THR A 55 5.92 -8.02 2.22
N GLU A 56 7.03 -7.94 1.51
CA GLU A 56 7.17 -8.38 0.10
C GLU A 56 6.23 -7.65 -0.89
N ALA A 57 5.61 -6.54 -0.48
CA ALA A 57 4.78 -5.73 -1.37
C ALA A 57 5.65 -4.88 -2.31
N ASP A 58 5.12 -4.61 -3.52
CA ASP A 58 5.81 -3.83 -4.55
C ASP A 58 5.06 -2.52 -4.84
N PHE A 59 5.66 -1.39 -4.46
CA PHE A 59 5.16 -0.03 -4.71
C PHE A 59 5.89 0.68 -5.85
N THR A 60 6.61 -0.03 -6.72
CA THR A 60 7.35 0.58 -7.83
C THR A 60 6.45 1.52 -8.64
N GLY A 61 6.93 2.74 -8.89
CA GLY A 61 6.19 3.75 -9.67
C GLY A 61 5.04 4.45 -8.95
N VAL A 62 4.72 4.09 -7.70
CA VAL A 62 3.66 4.74 -6.92
C VAL A 62 4.11 6.12 -6.45
N ASN A 63 3.23 7.12 -6.56
CA ASN A 63 3.40 8.37 -5.81
C ASN A 63 2.85 8.21 -4.39
N LEU A 64 3.71 8.35 -3.37
CA LEU A 64 3.32 8.30 -1.94
C LEU A 64 3.23 9.69 -1.29
N ASP A 65 3.39 10.76 -2.06
CA ASP A 65 3.25 12.13 -1.54
C ASP A 65 1.83 12.34 -0.99
N GLY A 66 1.74 12.76 0.28
CA GLY A 66 0.47 12.96 0.96
C GLY A 66 -0.21 11.69 1.49
N VAL A 67 0.37 10.50 1.25
CA VAL A 67 -0.11 9.25 1.85
C VAL A 67 0.38 9.15 3.29
N TRP A 68 -0.54 8.92 4.23
CA TRP A 68 -0.16 8.72 5.62
C TRP A 68 0.25 7.27 5.85
N MET A 69 1.56 7.06 5.99
CA MET A 69 2.16 5.75 6.25
C MET A 69 2.83 5.74 7.63
N GLU A 70 2.17 5.15 8.62
CA GLU A 70 2.73 5.02 9.97
C GLU A 70 2.51 3.62 10.54
N ARG A 71 3.47 3.15 11.34
CA ARG A 71 3.39 1.87 12.07
C ARG A 71 3.22 0.65 11.16
N ASN A 72 3.62 0.77 9.90
CA ASN A 72 3.54 -0.32 8.93
C ASN A 72 4.75 -1.26 9.08
N ILE A 73 4.58 -2.48 8.58
CA ILE A 73 5.65 -3.48 8.52
C ILE A 73 6.18 -3.53 7.10
N TYR A 74 7.50 -3.35 6.92
CA TYR A 74 8.13 -3.24 5.61
C TYR A 74 9.23 -4.29 5.38
N TYR A 75 9.01 -5.58 5.61
CA TYR A 75 10.05 -6.58 5.33
C TYR A 75 10.12 -6.90 3.83
N ASN A 76 11.26 -6.70 3.17
CA ASN A 76 11.43 -6.89 1.73
C ASN A 76 10.42 -6.09 0.88
N THR A 77 9.96 -4.94 1.36
CA THR A 77 9.04 -4.08 0.62
C THR A 77 9.81 -3.25 -0.40
N ILE A 78 9.39 -3.28 -1.65
CA ILE A 78 9.97 -2.45 -2.72
C ILE A 78 9.23 -1.11 -2.70
N MET A 79 9.98 -0.04 -2.47
CA MET A 79 9.50 1.34 -2.44
C MET A 79 9.37 1.93 -3.85
N PRO A 80 8.68 3.06 -4.03
CA PRO A 80 8.51 3.70 -5.35
C PRO A 80 9.76 3.90 -6.19
N ASN A 81 10.88 4.21 -5.53
CA ASN A 81 12.19 4.42 -6.16
C ASN A 81 13.01 3.12 -6.30
N SER A 82 12.35 1.97 -6.20
CA SER A 82 12.93 0.62 -6.22
C SER A 82 13.88 0.30 -5.06
N THR A 83 13.97 1.15 -4.03
CA THR A 83 14.72 0.79 -2.81
C THR A 83 13.96 -0.24 -1.99
N ILE A 84 14.69 -1.10 -1.27
CA ILE A 84 14.07 -2.13 -0.43
C ILE A 84 14.11 -1.67 1.02
N LYS A 85 12.96 -1.68 1.69
CA LYS A 85 12.88 -1.57 3.16
C LYS A 85 12.86 -2.95 3.79
N THR A 86 13.38 -3.04 5.02
CA THR A 86 13.54 -4.33 5.73
C THR A 86 13.20 -4.24 7.22
N GLY A 87 12.22 -3.41 7.62
CA GLY A 87 11.98 -3.12 9.03
C GLY A 87 10.57 -2.65 9.36
N LYS A 88 10.35 -2.32 10.64
CA LYS A 88 9.16 -1.59 11.09
C LYS A 88 9.59 -0.15 11.32
N ASP A 89 9.09 0.76 10.48
CA ASP A 89 9.33 2.20 10.60
C ASP A 89 8.05 2.91 11.07
#